data_AF-A0A1H0YM14-F1
#
_entry.id   AF-A0A1H0YM14-F1
#
_cell.length_a   1.000
_cell.length_b   1.000
_cell.length_c   1.000
_cell.angle_alpha   90.00
_cell.angle_beta   90.00
_cell.angle_gamma   90.00
#
_symmetry.space_group_name_H-M   'P 1'
#
loop_
_entity.id
_entity.type
_entity.pdbx_description
1 polymer ?
#
loop_
_entity_poly.entity_id
_entity_poly.type
_entity_poly.pdbx_seq_one_letter_code
_entity_poly.pdbx_strand_id
1 'polypeptide(L)'
;MRAGAVVSASASSTPRASATPAPRTPAPTVPGGIPMAEAPSAGADSAPSSLDLAATWTAPDTMPAQGRLLRVTIPATRSHFTARQALLYLPPAALTADPPALPVDVLLSGQSRGAGPDDVQNAGHVEQTLDALATVDRGLAPIVVVPDQLGPQSANPMCVDGRLGNSRTYLTEDVPSWITRHLKVQTAASAWTIGGFSQGGTCAIQLGAGDPSRFGNLIDVSGEEGPSIGSTTQTITQGFAGDRAAWAAAQPAALLRAGAPFRATNAFFAVGALDHTYGAVMPVMAERARTAGMHVATWVVPGARHSWITARAALAAGLDWLQPRIGLGAPEAP
;
A
#
# COMPACT_ATOMS: atom_id res chain seq x y z
N MET A 1 -45.47 47.87 -10.61
CA MET A 1 -44.36 47.77 -9.63
C MET A 1 -44.52 46.47 -8.86
N ARG A 2 -43.75 45.44 -9.19
CA ARG A 2 -43.69 44.18 -8.41
C ARG A 2 -42.39 44.18 -7.63
N ALA A 3 -42.48 44.28 -6.31
CA ALA A 3 -41.34 44.19 -5.40
C ALA A 3 -41.00 42.71 -5.17
N GLY A 4 -39.77 42.32 -5.50
CA GLY A 4 -39.23 40.99 -5.18
C GLY A 4 -38.81 40.93 -3.72
N ALA A 5 -39.26 39.90 -3.01
CA ALA A 5 -38.80 39.59 -1.67
C ALA A 5 -37.42 38.91 -1.74
N VAL A 6 -36.42 39.53 -1.11
CA VAL A 6 -35.10 38.94 -0.90
C VAL A 6 -35.17 38.13 0.40
N VAL A 7 -35.00 36.82 0.31
CA VAL A 7 -34.83 35.95 1.48
C VAL A 7 -33.35 35.95 1.84
N SER A 8 -33.00 36.64 2.93
CA SER A 8 -31.67 36.59 3.53
C SER A 8 -31.51 35.31 4.34
N ALA A 9 -30.73 34.35 3.84
CA ALA A 9 -30.33 33.17 4.59
C ALA A 9 -29.28 33.56 5.65
N SER A 10 -29.61 33.33 6.92
CA SER A 10 -28.72 33.54 8.06
C SER A 10 -27.57 32.53 8.00
N ALA A 11 -26.34 33.02 8.13
CA ALA A 11 -25.14 32.18 8.18
C ALA A 11 -25.22 31.24 9.38
N SER A 12 -25.38 29.96 9.11
CA SER A 12 -25.27 28.89 10.12
C SER A 12 -23.79 28.69 10.42
N SER A 13 -23.44 28.72 11.71
CA SER A 13 -22.10 28.51 12.24
C SER A 13 -21.47 27.24 11.67
N THR A 14 -20.30 27.38 11.06
CA THR A 14 -19.45 26.27 10.60
C THR A 14 -19.14 25.34 11.78
N PRO A 15 -19.34 24.01 11.65
CA PRO A 15 -18.91 23.08 12.67
C PRO A 15 -17.37 23.13 12.75
N ARG A 16 -16.87 23.27 13.98
CA ARG A 16 -15.44 23.28 14.29
C ARG A 16 -14.85 21.96 13.77
N ALA A 17 -13.89 22.04 12.84
CA ALA A 17 -13.17 20.87 12.34
C ALA A 17 -12.61 20.11 13.55
N SER A 18 -13.09 18.87 13.75
CA SER A 18 -12.50 17.99 14.76
C SER A 18 -11.05 17.77 14.35
N ALA A 19 -10.11 18.09 15.24
CA ALA A 19 -8.69 17.90 14.97
C ALA A 19 -8.43 16.42 14.62
N THR A 20 -7.77 16.15 13.50
CA THR A 20 -7.33 14.80 13.15
C THR A 20 -6.49 14.26 14.32
N PRO A 21 -6.82 13.08 14.88
CA PRO A 21 -6.03 12.52 15.97
C PRO A 21 -4.58 12.31 15.53
N ALA A 22 -3.64 12.63 16.41
CA ALA A 22 -2.21 12.43 16.17
C ALA A 22 -1.90 10.93 15.92
N PRO A 23 -0.86 10.59 15.13
CA PRO A 23 -0.43 9.20 14.96
C PRO A 23 -0.15 8.53 16.31
N ARG A 24 -0.62 7.28 16.50
CA ARG A 24 -0.38 6.56 17.74
C ARG A 24 1.07 6.08 17.78
N THR A 25 1.71 6.09 18.95
CA THR A 25 3.02 5.44 19.07
C THR A 25 2.83 3.94 18.83
N PRO A 26 3.52 3.33 17.84
CA PRO A 26 3.41 1.89 17.62
C PRO A 26 3.83 1.15 18.89
N ALA A 27 3.06 0.13 19.28
CA ALA A 27 3.47 -0.68 20.43
C ALA A 27 4.82 -1.36 20.13
N PRO A 28 5.76 -1.41 21.09
CA PRO A 28 7.04 -2.07 20.90
C PRO A 28 6.84 -3.56 20.64
N THR A 29 7.75 -4.18 19.89
CA THR A 29 7.80 -5.63 19.73
C THR A 29 7.90 -6.30 21.09
N VAL A 30 7.05 -7.30 21.35
CA VAL A 30 7.31 -8.28 22.41
C VAL A 30 8.50 -9.14 21.94
N PRO A 31 9.42 -9.58 22.82
CA PRO A 31 10.46 -10.54 22.43
C PRO A 31 9.80 -11.77 21.78
N GLY A 32 9.95 -11.92 20.46
CA GLY A 32 9.28 -12.97 19.67
C GLY A 32 8.33 -12.50 18.56
N GLY A 33 8.01 -11.20 18.45
CA GLY A 33 7.24 -10.65 17.32
C GLY A 33 5.87 -10.07 17.71
N ILE A 34 4.83 -10.47 16.99
CA ILE A 34 3.42 -10.09 17.26
C ILE A 34 3.05 -10.62 18.64
N PRO A 35 2.38 -9.85 19.53
CA PRO A 35 2.02 -10.36 20.84
C PRO A 35 1.13 -11.62 20.71
N MET A 36 1.26 -12.56 21.65
CA MET A 36 0.64 -13.89 21.53
C MET A 36 -0.88 -13.86 21.35
N ALA A 37 -1.56 -12.84 21.89
CA ALA A 37 -3.00 -12.67 21.75
C ALA A 37 -3.42 -12.38 20.30
N GLU A 38 -2.50 -11.93 19.45
CA GLU A 38 -2.76 -11.62 18.04
C GLU A 38 -1.93 -12.47 17.08
N ALA A 39 -1.20 -13.46 17.61
CA ALA A 39 -0.58 -14.49 16.82
C ALA A 39 -1.65 -15.51 16.34
N PRO A 40 -1.53 -16.06 15.13
CA PRO A 40 -2.46 -17.08 14.65
C PRO A 40 -2.45 -18.29 15.59
N SER A 41 -3.63 -18.81 15.91
CA SER A 41 -3.76 -20.08 16.64
C SER A 41 -3.05 -21.19 15.87
N ALA A 42 -2.09 -21.86 16.51
CA ALA A 42 -1.41 -23.02 15.92
C ALA A 42 -2.44 -24.11 15.62
N GLY A 43 -2.64 -24.42 14.33
CA GLY A 43 -3.58 -25.45 13.87
C GLY A 43 -4.73 -24.98 12.98
N ALA A 44 -4.74 -23.74 12.50
CA ALA A 44 -5.67 -23.35 11.45
C ALA A 44 -5.37 -24.13 10.15
N ASP A 45 -6.36 -24.90 9.70
CA ASP A 45 -6.42 -25.55 8.40
C ASP A 45 -6.02 -24.58 7.27
N SER A 46 -5.60 -25.14 6.12
CA SER A 46 -5.16 -24.42 4.92
C SER A 46 -5.87 -23.06 4.75
N ALA A 47 -5.10 -21.97 4.87
CA ALA A 47 -5.64 -20.61 4.76
C ALA A 47 -6.54 -20.50 3.52
N PRO A 48 -7.76 -19.94 3.64
CA PRO A 48 -8.67 -19.85 2.52
C PRO A 48 -8.04 -19.01 1.41
N SER A 49 -8.21 -19.44 0.16
CA SER A 49 -7.62 -18.72 -0.98
C SER A 49 -8.21 -17.31 -1.08
N SER A 50 -9.53 -17.17 -1.02
CA SER A 50 -10.20 -15.86 -0.91
C SER A 50 -11.56 -15.99 -0.23
N LEU A 51 -11.95 -14.95 0.51
CA LEU A 51 -13.26 -14.81 1.17
C LEU A 51 -13.85 -13.43 0.88
N ASP A 52 -15.12 -13.40 0.50
CA ASP A 52 -15.92 -12.17 0.50
C ASP A 52 -16.41 -11.90 1.92
N LEU A 53 -15.61 -11.18 2.70
CA LEU A 53 -15.93 -10.81 4.07
C LEU A 53 -17.02 -9.72 4.13
N ALA A 54 -17.19 -8.92 3.08
CA ALA A 54 -18.33 -8.01 2.99
C ALA A 54 -19.66 -8.79 3.06
N ALA A 55 -19.75 -9.97 2.45
CA ALA A 55 -20.94 -10.82 2.55
C ALA A 55 -20.98 -11.72 3.80
N THR A 56 -19.82 -12.19 4.28
CA THR A 56 -19.77 -13.32 5.24
C THR A 56 -19.41 -12.92 6.68
N TRP A 57 -18.76 -11.77 6.89
CA TRP A 57 -18.34 -11.34 8.22
C TRP A 57 -19.50 -10.80 9.05
N THR A 58 -19.53 -11.17 10.33
CA THR A 58 -20.39 -10.59 11.36
C THR A 58 -19.51 -10.16 12.52
N ALA A 59 -19.46 -8.85 12.79
CA ALA A 59 -18.67 -8.32 13.89
C ALA A 59 -19.24 -8.75 15.25
N PRO A 60 -18.42 -9.29 16.17
CA PRO A 60 -18.86 -9.56 17.53
C PRO A 60 -18.94 -8.26 18.35
N ASP A 61 -19.83 -8.22 19.35
CA ASP A 61 -19.99 -7.06 20.24
C ASP A 61 -18.70 -6.71 21.02
N THR A 62 -17.80 -7.67 21.18
CA THR A 62 -16.52 -7.52 21.87
C THR A 62 -15.40 -6.99 20.97
N MET A 63 -15.67 -6.72 19.69
CA MET A 63 -14.65 -6.22 18.77
C MET A 63 -14.18 -4.82 19.20
N PRO A 64 -12.86 -4.56 19.25
CA PRO A 64 -12.35 -3.22 19.52
C PRO A 64 -12.85 -2.20 18.49
N ALA A 65 -13.00 -0.94 18.88
CA ALA A 65 -13.43 0.12 17.95
C ALA A 65 -12.34 0.56 16.97
N GLN A 66 -11.07 0.29 17.29
CA GLN A 66 -9.90 0.73 16.53
C GLN A 66 -8.94 -0.43 16.31
N GLY A 67 -8.18 -0.36 15.23
CA GLY A 67 -7.09 -1.28 14.96
C GLY A 67 -5.88 -0.99 15.86
N ARG A 68 -4.80 -1.71 15.59
CA ARG A 68 -3.55 -1.57 16.33
C ARG A 68 -2.35 -1.53 15.41
N LEU A 69 -1.49 -0.54 15.64
CA LEU A 69 -0.22 -0.40 14.95
C LEU A 69 0.94 -0.94 15.80
N LEU A 70 1.75 -1.79 15.19
CA LEU A 70 2.89 -2.48 15.79
C LEU A 70 4.15 -2.16 15.00
N ARG A 71 5.30 -2.18 15.69
CA ARG A 71 6.58 -2.40 15.03
C ARG A 71 6.88 -3.89 15.04
N VAL A 72 7.41 -4.41 13.93
CA VAL A 72 7.82 -5.81 13.80
C VAL A 72 9.16 -5.92 13.10
N THR A 73 9.90 -6.98 13.40
CA THR A 73 11.11 -7.34 12.64
C THR A 73 10.74 -8.45 11.66
N ILE A 74 10.99 -8.22 10.38
CA ILE A 74 10.84 -9.23 9.33
C ILE A 74 12.23 -9.77 9.01
N PRO A 75 12.55 -11.04 9.32
CA PRO A 75 13.87 -11.58 9.05
C PRO A 75 14.17 -11.66 7.55
N ALA A 76 15.23 -10.99 7.11
CA ALA A 76 15.75 -11.02 5.75
C ALA A 76 16.55 -12.31 5.48
N THR A 77 15.90 -13.46 5.64
CA THR A 77 16.56 -14.77 5.67
C THR A 77 17.14 -15.16 4.31
N ARG A 78 16.44 -14.83 3.23
CA ARG A 78 16.88 -15.10 1.85
C ARG A 78 17.63 -13.93 1.23
N SER A 79 17.12 -12.72 1.43
CA SER A 79 17.72 -11.53 0.82
C SER A 79 19.04 -11.12 1.48
N HIS A 80 19.22 -11.42 2.77
CA HIS A 80 20.25 -10.82 3.61
C HIS A 80 20.22 -9.27 3.59
N PHE A 81 19.07 -8.69 3.23
CA PHE A 81 18.88 -7.25 3.18
C PHE A 81 18.78 -6.66 4.59
N THR A 82 19.58 -5.63 4.86
CA THR A 82 19.51 -4.92 6.15
C THR A 82 18.31 -3.97 6.16
N ALA A 83 17.16 -4.47 6.56
CA ALA A 83 15.94 -3.69 6.75
C ALA A 83 15.85 -3.15 8.19
N ARG A 84 15.31 -1.94 8.36
CA ARG A 84 14.79 -1.47 9.66
C ARG A 84 13.49 -2.23 10.00
N GLN A 85 13.00 -2.03 11.22
CA GLN A 85 11.71 -2.57 11.64
C GLN A 85 10.59 -2.09 10.70
N ALA A 86 9.72 -3.03 10.32
CA ALA A 86 8.51 -2.76 9.57
C ALA A 86 7.40 -2.26 10.50
N LEU A 87 6.39 -1.62 9.93
CA LEU A 87 5.11 -1.40 10.61
C LEU A 87 4.11 -2.50 10.22
N LEU A 88 3.29 -2.89 11.18
CA LEU A 88 2.16 -3.80 10.99
C LEU A 88 0.92 -3.16 11.59
N TYR A 89 -0.10 -2.91 10.78
CA TYR A 89 -1.43 -2.54 11.24
C TYR A 89 -2.35 -3.75 11.21
N LEU A 90 -3.00 -4.01 12.35
CA LEU A 90 -4.06 -4.99 12.50
C LEU A 90 -5.41 -4.26 12.61
N PRO A 91 -6.37 -4.50 11.71
CA PRO A 91 -7.71 -3.90 11.79
C PRO A 91 -8.49 -4.44 13.00
N PRO A 92 -9.58 -3.77 13.42
CA PRO A 92 -10.48 -4.26 14.47
C PRO A 92 -10.85 -5.75 14.36
N ALA A 93 -11.22 -6.21 13.16
CA ALA A 93 -11.60 -7.61 12.92
C ALA A 93 -10.47 -8.61 13.23
N ALA A 94 -9.20 -8.21 13.02
CA ALA A 94 -8.03 -9.03 13.33
C ALA A 94 -7.75 -9.15 14.84
N LEU A 95 -8.38 -8.31 15.67
CA LEU A 95 -8.19 -8.25 17.12
C LEU A 95 -9.33 -8.95 17.89
N THR A 96 -10.23 -9.64 17.18
CA THR A 96 -11.30 -10.44 17.78
C THR A 96 -10.76 -11.81 18.25
N ALA A 97 -11.54 -12.53 19.05
CA ALA A 97 -11.14 -13.84 19.55
C ALA A 97 -11.07 -14.92 18.46
N ASP A 98 -11.87 -14.80 17.40
CA ASP A 98 -11.78 -15.65 16.20
C ASP A 98 -11.79 -14.75 14.94
N PRO A 99 -10.62 -14.17 14.60
CA PRO A 99 -10.54 -13.24 13.47
C PRO A 99 -10.73 -13.99 12.15
N PRO A 100 -11.30 -13.37 11.11
CA PRO A 100 -11.33 -13.97 9.77
C PRO A 100 -9.94 -13.92 9.13
N ALA A 101 -9.73 -14.69 8.06
CA ALA A 101 -8.56 -14.49 7.21
C ALA A 101 -8.75 -13.22 6.36
N LEU A 102 -7.89 -12.22 6.56
CA LEU A 102 -8.03 -10.90 5.94
C LEU A 102 -7.13 -10.73 4.71
N PRO A 103 -7.50 -9.87 3.75
CA PRO A 103 -6.60 -9.38 2.71
C PRO A 103 -5.37 -8.66 3.29
N VAL A 104 -4.33 -8.53 2.46
CA VAL A 104 -3.03 -7.95 2.81
C VAL A 104 -2.67 -6.82 1.87
N ASP A 105 -2.27 -5.68 2.44
CA ASP A 105 -1.64 -4.61 1.67
C ASP A 105 -0.19 -4.42 2.12
N VAL A 106 0.74 -4.54 1.17
CA VAL A 106 2.15 -4.18 1.35
C VAL A 106 2.34 -2.76 0.87
N LEU A 107 2.55 -1.81 1.79
CA LEU A 107 2.70 -0.39 1.45
C LEU A 107 4.16 0.07 1.57
N LEU A 108 4.63 0.84 0.60
CA LEU A 108 6.01 1.28 0.47
C LEU A 108 6.12 2.80 0.57
N SER A 109 7.11 3.25 1.34
CA SER A 109 7.39 4.67 1.54
C SER A 109 7.96 5.33 0.29
N GLY A 110 7.94 6.67 0.23
CA GLY A 110 8.75 7.41 -0.72
C GLY A 110 10.22 7.48 -0.33
N GLN A 111 11.06 7.97 -1.24
CA GLN A 111 12.46 8.21 -0.93
C GLN A 111 12.69 9.66 -0.51
N SER A 112 13.28 9.85 0.67
CA SER A 112 13.98 11.07 1.07
C SER A 112 15.05 10.73 2.11
N ARG A 113 15.84 11.70 2.56
CA ARG A 113 16.84 11.46 3.61
C ARG A 113 16.14 11.04 4.91
N GLY A 114 16.48 9.86 5.40
CA GLY A 114 15.87 9.30 6.62
C GLY A 114 14.52 8.63 6.39
N ALA A 115 14.01 8.62 5.15
CA ALA A 115 12.73 8.00 4.84
C ALA A 115 12.74 6.49 5.13
N GLY A 116 11.60 5.96 5.51
CA GLY A 116 11.36 4.55 5.82
C GLY A 116 9.89 4.27 6.15
N PRO A 117 9.59 3.14 6.81
CA PRO A 117 8.23 2.76 7.16
C PRO A 117 7.45 3.82 7.94
N ASP A 118 8.14 4.53 8.84
CA ASP A 118 7.55 5.54 9.71
C ASP A 118 6.91 6.72 8.97
N ASP A 119 7.33 7.04 7.75
CA ASP A 119 6.71 8.12 6.98
C ASP A 119 5.30 7.78 6.52
N VAL A 120 5.04 6.50 6.19
CA VAL A 120 3.71 6.02 5.77
C VAL A 120 2.71 6.20 6.92
N GLN A 121 3.17 5.99 8.16
CA GLN A 121 2.40 6.33 9.35
C GLN A 121 2.31 7.84 9.58
N ASN A 122 3.44 8.50 9.80
CA ASN A 122 3.47 9.84 10.38
C ASN A 122 3.02 10.92 9.39
N ALA A 123 3.42 10.78 8.13
CA ALA A 123 3.11 11.75 7.09
C ALA A 123 1.99 11.28 6.16
N GLY A 124 1.87 9.95 5.98
CA GLY A 124 0.80 9.30 5.23
C GLY A 124 -0.50 9.08 6.00
N HIS A 125 -0.47 9.12 7.34
CA HIS A 125 -1.65 8.93 8.21
C HIS A 125 -2.37 7.59 7.96
N VAL A 126 -1.63 6.55 7.58
CA VAL A 126 -2.22 5.27 7.14
C VAL A 126 -3.08 4.62 8.21
N GLU A 127 -2.70 4.76 9.48
CA GLU A 127 -3.45 4.21 10.61
C GLU A 127 -4.84 4.85 10.73
N GLN A 128 -4.92 6.18 10.60
CA GLN A 128 -6.20 6.90 10.64
C GLN A 128 -7.08 6.53 9.46
N THR A 129 -6.48 6.38 8.27
CA THR A 129 -7.20 5.92 7.08
C THR A 129 -7.80 4.54 7.31
N LEU A 130 -7.00 3.58 7.80
CA LEU A 130 -7.45 2.20 7.98
C LEU A 130 -8.50 2.08 9.11
N ASP A 131 -8.37 2.83 10.20
CA ASP A 131 -9.41 2.90 11.24
C ASP A 131 -10.72 3.51 10.69
N ALA A 132 -10.64 4.50 9.81
CA ALA A 132 -11.83 5.08 9.17
C ALA A 132 -12.52 4.09 8.23
N LEU A 133 -11.75 3.37 7.40
CA LEU A 133 -12.26 2.31 6.54
C LEU A 133 -12.90 1.18 7.37
N ALA A 134 -12.22 0.72 8.42
CA ALA A 134 -12.76 -0.28 9.31
C ALA A 134 -14.07 0.18 10.00
N THR A 135 -14.20 1.47 10.32
CA THR A 135 -15.43 2.00 10.93
C THR A 135 -16.64 1.86 10.00
N VAL A 136 -16.48 2.09 8.70
CA VAL A 136 -17.59 2.00 7.74
C VAL A 136 -17.87 0.57 7.28
N ASP A 137 -16.88 -0.32 7.32
CA ASP A 137 -16.97 -1.71 6.85
C ASP A 137 -17.03 -2.74 8.01
N ARG A 138 -17.72 -2.42 9.11
CA ARG A 138 -17.99 -3.35 10.24
C ARG A 138 -16.71 -3.96 10.85
N GLY A 139 -15.69 -3.13 11.01
CA GLY A 139 -14.38 -3.50 11.54
C GLY A 139 -13.42 -4.09 10.52
N LEU A 140 -13.81 -4.20 9.25
CA LEU A 140 -12.99 -4.75 8.17
C LEU A 140 -12.12 -3.68 7.51
N ALA A 141 -10.83 -3.94 7.49
CA ALA A 141 -9.84 -3.29 6.63
C ALA A 141 -8.74 -4.34 6.35
N PRO A 142 -7.86 -4.15 5.35
CA PRO A 142 -6.76 -5.09 5.14
C PRO A 142 -5.77 -5.09 6.32
N ILE A 143 -5.06 -6.21 6.51
CA ILE A 143 -3.85 -6.19 7.31
C ILE A 143 -2.78 -5.46 6.49
N VAL A 144 -2.22 -4.39 7.03
CA VAL A 144 -1.23 -3.57 6.32
C VAL A 144 0.16 -3.79 6.88
N VAL A 145 1.09 -4.12 6.00
CA VAL A 145 2.51 -4.28 6.32
C VAL A 145 3.31 -3.23 5.56
N VAL A 146 4.09 -2.44 6.27
CA VAL A 146 4.98 -1.43 5.72
C VAL A 146 6.42 -1.88 5.92
N PRO A 147 6.99 -2.71 5.02
CA PRO A 147 8.37 -3.15 5.12
C PRO A 147 9.33 -1.98 4.78
N ASP A 148 10.54 -2.01 5.33
CA ASP A 148 11.58 -1.06 4.92
C ASP A 148 12.24 -1.53 3.62
N GLN A 149 11.95 -0.86 2.50
CA GLN A 149 12.58 -1.15 1.21
C GLN A 149 13.88 -0.37 0.96
N LEU A 150 14.16 0.64 1.78
CA LEU A 150 15.26 1.58 1.55
C LEU A 150 16.51 1.28 2.40
N GLY A 151 16.32 0.50 3.47
CA GLY A 151 17.37 0.17 4.44
C GLY A 151 17.75 1.37 5.32
N PRO A 152 18.69 1.20 6.26
CA PRO A 152 19.04 2.20 7.27
C PRO A 152 19.61 3.50 6.69
N GLN A 153 20.18 3.47 5.48
CA GLN A 153 20.76 4.63 4.82
C GLN A 153 19.78 5.34 3.88
N SER A 154 18.55 4.84 3.75
CA SER A 154 17.57 5.30 2.77
C SER A 154 18.13 5.33 1.33
N ALA A 155 18.92 4.31 0.96
CA ALA A 155 19.85 4.35 -0.17
C ALA A 155 19.22 4.11 -1.56
N ASN A 156 17.88 4.00 -1.64
CA ASN A 156 17.12 3.63 -2.84
C ASN A 156 17.75 2.46 -3.63
N PRO A 157 17.57 1.21 -3.16
CA PRO A 157 17.97 0.04 -3.93
C PRO A 157 17.05 -0.25 -5.14
N MET A 158 16.13 0.67 -5.48
CA MET A 158 15.21 0.60 -6.63
C MET A 158 14.33 -0.65 -6.70
N CYS A 159 14.13 -1.34 -5.57
CA CYS A 159 13.39 -2.60 -5.53
C CYS A 159 13.95 -3.65 -6.50
N VAL A 160 15.28 -3.61 -6.70
CA VAL A 160 16.08 -4.62 -7.39
C VAL A 160 17.08 -5.25 -6.41
N ASP A 161 17.71 -6.33 -6.85
CA ASP A 161 18.82 -6.93 -6.13
C ASP A 161 20.15 -6.50 -6.74
N GLY A 162 21.11 -6.15 -5.89
CA GLY A 162 22.38 -5.60 -6.34
C GLY A 162 23.19 -4.98 -5.22
N ARG A 163 24.12 -4.09 -5.59
CA ARG A 163 25.10 -3.51 -4.65
C ARG A 163 24.48 -2.63 -3.57
N LEU A 164 23.29 -2.08 -3.82
CA LEU A 164 22.56 -1.25 -2.87
C LEU A 164 21.71 -2.09 -1.90
N GLY A 165 21.71 -3.42 -2.05
CA GLY A 165 20.99 -4.37 -1.21
C GLY A 165 19.95 -5.17 -2.00
N ASN A 166 19.65 -6.39 -1.52
CA ASN A 166 18.71 -7.31 -2.15
C ASN A 166 17.25 -7.00 -1.79
N SER A 167 16.82 -5.78 -2.11
CA SER A 167 15.50 -5.28 -1.73
C SER A 167 14.37 -5.99 -2.48
N ARG A 168 14.61 -6.48 -3.70
CA ARG A 168 13.60 -7.24 -4.46
C ARG A 168 13.32 -8.55 -3.76
N THR A 169 14.36 -9.35 -3.50
CA THR A 169 14.21 -10.63 -2.79
C THR A 169 13.57 -10.43 -1.41
N TYR A 170 13.91 -9.35 -0.70
CA TYR A 170 13.29 -9.04 0.59
C TYR A 170 11.77 -8.81 0.45
N LEU A 171 11.35 -7.99 -0.51
CA LEU A 171 9.95 -7.63 -0.72
C LEU A 171 9.12 -8.74 -1.38
N THR A 172 9.72 -9.58 -2.22
CA THR A 172 8.99 -10.63 -2.96
C THR A 172 9.02 -11.99 -2.27
N GLU A 173 9.99 -12.24 -1.38
CA GLU A 173 10.14 -13.54 -0.72
C GLU A 173 10.06 -13.42 0.80
N ASP A 174 10.97 -12.69 1.45
CA ASP A 174 11.06 -12.66 2.91
C ASP A 174 9.79 -12.06 3.54
N VAL A 175 9.30 -10.93 3.02
CA VAL A 175 8.09 -10.25 3.51
C VAL A 175 6.83 -11.11 3.33
N PRO A 176 6.45 -11.58 2.13
CA PRO A 176 5.24 -12.41 1.98
C PRO A 176 5.30 -13.71 2.78
N SER A 177 6.49 -14.31 2.87
CA SER A 177 6.70 -15.53 3.63
C SER A 177 6.57 -15.30 5.13
N TRP A 178 7.01 -14.14 5.64
CA TRP A 178 6.76 -13.75 7.03
C TRP A 178 5.28 -13.50 7.28
N ILE A 179 4.59 -12.75 6.40
CA ILE A 179 3.17 -12.44 6.52
C ILE A 179 2.33 -13.72 6.63
N THR A 180 2.48 -14.63 5.66
CA THR A 180 1.70 -15.89 5.60
C THR A 180 1.98 -16.84 6.77
N ARG A 181 3.15 -16.75 7.40
CA ARG A 181 3.48 -17.57 8.59
C ARG A 181 2.97 -17.00 9.91
N HIS A 182 2.83 -15.67 10.01
CA HIS A 182 2.58 -15.00 11.29
C HIS A 182 1.23 -14.31 11.36
N LEU A 183 0.42 -14.32 10.29
CA LEU A 183 -0.86 -13.62 10.23
C LEU A 183 -1.95 -14.52 9.63
N LYS A 184 -3.20 -14.34 10.08
CA LYS A 184 -4.37 -15.03 9.49
C LYS A 184 -4.81 -14.25 8.25
N VAL A 185 -4.26 -14.62 7.10
CA VAL A 185 -4.43 -13.89 5.83
C VAL A 185 -5.01 -14.78 4.73
N GLN A 186 -5.72 -14.18 3.78
CA GLN A 186 -6.08 -14.84 2.52
C GLN A 186 -4.83 -14.98 1.63
N THR A 187 -4.77 -15.95 0.72
CA THR A 187 -3.55 -16.24 -0.07
C THR A 187 -3.68 -16.03 -1.57
N ALA A 188 -4.88 -15.78 -2.10
CA ALA A 188 -5.07 -15.51 -3.52
C ALA A 188 -4.60 -14.10 -3.88
N ALA A 189 -4.14 -13.93 -5.13
CA ALA A 189 -3.70 -12.64 -5.66
C ALA A 189 -4.74 -11.53 -5.49
N SER A 190 -6.03 -11.86 -5.64
CA SER A 190 -7.14 -10.90 -5.49
C SER A 190 -7.21 -10.26 -4.09
N ALA A 191 -6.63 -10.89 -3.07
CA ALA A 191 -6.61 -10.40 -1.69
C ALA A 191 -5.25 -9.78 -1.30
N TRP A 192 -4.33 -9.59 -2.25
CA TRP A 192 -3.00 -9.05 -2.01
C TRP A 192 -2.77 -7.80 -2.85
N THR A 193 -2.45 -6.71 -2.17
CA THR A 193 -2.12 -5.42 -2.77
C THR A 193 -0.67 -5.08 -2.52
N ILE A 194 -0.02 -4.47 -3.50
CA ILE A 194 1.22 -3.73 -3.27
C ILE A 194 1.04 -2.27 -3.67
N GLY A 195 1.37 -1.34 -2.78
CA GLY A 195 1.13 0.07 -2.99
C GLY A 195 2.29 0.95 -2.53
N GLY A 196 2.36 2.18 -3.01
CA GLY A 196 3.36 3.11 -2.50
C GLY A 196 3.32 4.50 -3.11
N PHE A 197 4.20 5.36 -2.61
CA PHE A 197 4.38 6.74 -3.06
C PHE A 197 5.81 6.97 -3.58
N SER A 198 5.98 7.75 -4.66
CA SER A 198 7.28 8.12 -5.21
C SER A 198 8.07 6.86 -5.59
N GLN A 199 9.32 6.71 -5.13
CA GLN A 199 10.10 5.48 -5.25
C GLN A 199 9.30 4.22 -4.86
N GLY A 200 8.47 4.27 -3.82
CA GLY A 200 7.60 3.17 -3.41
C GLY A 200 6.47 2.88 -4.41
N GLY A 201 5.96 3.90 -5.11
CA GLY A 201 4.99 3.75 -6.20
C GLY A 201 5.63 3.06 -7.42
N THR A 202 6.85 3.47 -7.78
CA THR A 202 7.69 2.78 -8.79
C THR A 202 7.86 1.30 -8.44
N CYS A 203 8.18 1.00 -7.18
CA CYS A 203 8.30 -0.36 -6.69
C CYS A 203 6.98 -1.14 -6.77
N ALA A 204 5.85 -0.50 -6.44
CA ALA A 204 4.54 -1.16 -6.48
C ALA A 204 4.20 -1.65 -7.89
N ILE A 205 4.32 -0.81 -8.92
CA ILE A 205 4.06 -1.25 -10.30
C ILE A 205 5.11 -2.25 -10.80
N GLN A 206 6.38 -2.08 -10.44
CA GLN A 206 7.46 -3.02 -10.80
C GLN A 206 7.24 -4.41 -10.21
N LEU A 207 6.93 -4.50 -8.92
CA LEU A 207 6.77 -5.78 -8.24
C LEU A 207 5.40 -6.40 -8.50
N GLY A 208 4.33 -5.59 -8.57
CA GLY A 208 2.98 -6.05 -8.90
C GLY A 208 2.88 -6.63 -10.31
N ALA A 209 3.42 -5.93 -11.32
CA ALA A 209 3.47 -6.45 -12.68
C ALA A 209 4.47 -7.62 -12.85
N GLY A 210 5.50 -7.67 -12.01
CA GLY A 210 6.50 -8.74 -12.00
C GLY A 210 6.04 -10.03 -11.30
N ASP A 211 5.01 -9.97 -10.45
CA ASP A 211 4.43 -11.13 -9.78
C ASP A 211 2.90 -11.02 -9.63
N PRO A 212 2.16 -11.07 -10.75
CA PRO A 212 0.69 -10.99 -10.73
C PRO A 212 0.03 -12.21 -10.08
N SER A 213 0.78 -13.31 -9.89
CA SER A 213 0.30 -14.49 -9.16
C SER A 213 0.20 -14.25 -7.66
N ARG A 214 0.97 -13.28 -7.15
CA ARG A 214 0.92 -12.83 -5.76
C ARG A 214 0.12 -11.55 -5.58
N PHE A 215 0.31 -10.55 -6.44
CA PHE A 215 -0.34 -9.25 -6.29
C PHE A 215 -1.38 -9.05 -7.38
N GLY A 216 -2.65 -9.21 -7.00
CA GLY A 216 -3.80 -8.92 -7.87
C GLY A 216 -4.20 -7.45 -7.85
N ASN A 217 -3.62 -6.64 -6.96
CA ASN A 217 -3.95 -5.23 -6.84
C ASN A 217 -2.68 -4.39 -6.68
N LEU A 218 -2.68 -3.18 -7.22
CA LEU A 218 -1.60 -2.22 -6.99
C LEU A 218 -2.06 -0.77 -6.86
N ILE A 219 -1.29 0.02 -6.10
CA ILE A 219 -1.46 1.47 -5.95
C ILE A 219 -0.13 2.17 -6.25
N ASP A 220 -0.08 3.00 -7.29
CA ASP A 220 1.10 3.79 -7.65
C ASP A 220 0.79 5.30 -7.55
N VAL A 221 1.34 5.95 -6.52
CA VAL A 221 1.20 7.38 -6.32
C VAL A 221 2.49 8.11 -6.68
N SER A 222 2.45 8.93 -7.73
CA SER A 222 3.58 9.72 -8.22
C SER A 222 4.87 8.89 -8.40
N GLY A 223 4.78 7.65 -8.91
CA GLY A 223 5.92 6.83 -9.26
C GLY A 223 6.72 7.34 -10.47
N GLU A 224 7.86 6.72 -10.69
CA GLU A 224 8.74 6.94 -11.85
C GLU A 224 8.33 6.01 -13.01
N GLU A 225 8.83 6.28 -14.22
CA GLU A 225 8.63 5.36 -15.37
C GLU A 225 9.30 3.99 -15.16
N GLY A 226 10.27 3.94 -14.24
CA GLY A 226 10.99 2.73 -13.85
C GLY A 226 12.10 3.04 -12.85
N PRO A 227 12.86 2.02 -12.43
CA PRO A 227 13.87 2.17 -11.39
C PRO A 227 14.95 3.19 -11.77
N SER A 228 15.17 4.18 -10.91
CA SER A 228 16.20 5.21 -11.08
C SER A 228 16.81 5.66 -9.75
N ILE A 229 18.08 6.10 -9.83
CA ILE A 229 18.81 6.82 -8.77
C ILE A 229 19.46 8.11 -9.32
N GLY A 230 18.89 8.64 -10.40
CA GLY A 230 19.40 9.84 -11.08
C GLY A 230 19.47 9.63 -12.60
N SER A 231 20.67 9.68 -13.17
CA SER A 231 20.84 9.43 -14.60
C SER A 231 20.72 7.95 -14.95
N THR A 232 20.35 7.63 -16.19
CA THR A 232 20.31 6.24 -16.69
C THR A 232 21.67 5.55 -16.57
N THR A 233 22.76 6.25 -16.89
CA THR A 233 24.13 5.70 -16.77
C THR A 233 24.46 5.35 -15.32
N GLN A 234 24.15 6.25 -14.38
CA GLN A 234 24.35 6.00 -12.95
C GLN A 234 23.51 4.81 -12.47
N THR A 235 22.24 4.78 -12.86
CA THR A 235 21.28 3.72 -12.53
C THR A 235 21.78 2.36 -12.99
N ILE A 236 22.17 2.22 -14.26
CA ILE A 236 22.70 0.96 -14.80
C ILE A 236 24.00 0.57 -14.10
N THR A 237 24.92 1.52 -13.90
CA THR A 237 26.23 1.23 -13.32
C THR A 237 26.14 0.78 -11.86
N GLN A 238 25.37 1.49 -11.03
CA GLN A 238 25.32 1.23 -9.59
C GLN A 238 24.22 0.24 -9.22
N GLY A 239 23.05 0.34 -9.86
CA GLY A 239 21.89 -0.51 -9.60
C GLY A 239 21.97 -1.88 -10.24
N PHE A 240 22.52 -1.95 -11.46
CA PHE A 240 22.52 -3.16 -12.29
C PHE A 240 23.93 -3.64 -12.63
N ALA A 241 24.96 -3.15 -11.92
CA ALA A 241 26.37 -3.51 -12.13
C ALA A 241 26.86 -3.37 -13.59
N GLY A 242 26.29 -2.42 -14.34
CA GLY A 242 26.60 -2.21 -15.77
C GLY A 242 25.70 -2.99 -16.72
N ASP A 243 24.82 -3.86 -16.23
CA ASP A 243 23.95 -4.70 -17.05
C ASP A 243 22.72 -3.90 -17.54
N ARG A 244 22.81 -3.45 -18.80
CA ARG A 244 21.73 -2.73 -19.47
C ARG A 244 20.51 -3.61 -19.76
N ALA A 245 20.71 -4.92 -19.98
CA ALA A 245 19.61 -5.83 -20.25
C ALA A 245 18.79 -6.08 -18.98
N ALA A 246 19.46 -6.27 -17.84
CA ALA A 246 18.80 -6.37 -16.53
C ALA A 246 18.02 -5.09 -16.19
N TRP A 247 18.60 -3.91 -16.42
CA TRP A 247 17.90 -2.63 -16.24
C TRP A 247 16.65 -2.52 -17.13
N ALA A 248 16.76 -2.91 -18.40
CA ALA A 248 15.64 -2.88 -19.33
C ALA A 248 14.54 -3.87 -18.94
N ALA A 249 14.90 -5.06 -18.47
CA ALA A 249 13.95 -6.09 -18.01
C ALA A 249 13.23 -5.69 -16.72
N ALA A 250 13.87 -4.88 -15.86
CA ALA A 250 13.27 -4.37 -14.63
C ALA A 250 12.27 -3.22 -14.85
N GLN A 251 12.20 -2.64 -16.06
CA GLN A 251 11.27 -1.55 -16.33
C GLN A 251 9.82 -2.02 -16.24
N PRO A 252 8.91 -1.26 -15.60
CA PRO A 252 7.47 -1.54 -15.59
C PRO A 252 6.89 -1.82 -16.98
N ALA A 253 7.31 -1.10 -18.02
CA ALA A 253 6.86 -1.34 -19.40
C ALA A 253 7.31 -2.69 -19.97
N ALA A 254 8.46 -3.22 -19.54
CA ALA A 254 8.92 -4.55 -19.94
C ALA A 254 8.11 -5.63 -19.20
N LEU A 255 7.91 -5.44 -17.89
CA LEU A 255 7.16 -6.36 -17.04
C LEU A 255 5.68 -6.46 -17.46
N LEU A 256 5.03 -5.33 -17.71
CA LEU A 256 3.65 -5.27 -18.24
C LEU A 256 3.52 -5.95 -19.61
N ARG A 257 4.55 -5.91 -20.45
CA ARG A 257 4.51 -6.61 -21.75
C ARG A 257 4.69 -8.10 -21.59
N ALA A 258 5.57 -8.52 -20.68
CA ALA A 258 5.89 -9.92 -20.44
C ALA A 258 4.75 -10.66 -19.71
N GLY A 259 4.04 -9.99 -18.81
CA GLY A 259 2.96 -10.58 -18.01
C GLY A 259 1.54 -10.44 -18.58
N ALA A 260 1.35 -9.69 -19.67
CA ALA A 260 0.03 -9.47 -20.24
C ALA A 260 -0.61 -10.78 -20.77
N PRO A 261 -1.95 -10.93 -20.70
CA PRO A 261 -2.92 -9.94 -20.21
C PRO A 261 -3.21 -10.03 -18.70
N PHE A 262 -3.28 -8.89 -18.02
CA PHE A 262 -3.55 -8.77 -16.57
C PHE A 262 -5.05 -8.63 -16.23
N ARG A 263 -5.88 -9.54 -16.75
CA ARG A 263 -7.35 -9.41 -16.71
C ARG A 263 -7.98 -9.39 -15.31
N ALA A 264 -7.27 -9.89 -14.30
CA ALA A 264 -7.75 -9.95 -12.93
C ALA A 264 -7.04 -8.93 -12.01
N THR A 265 -6.22 -8.04 -12.58
CA THR A 265 -5.41 -7.10 -11.80
C THR A 265 -6.05 -5.72 -11.77
N ASN A 266 -6.22 -5.17 -10.57
CA ASN A 266 -6.67 -3.81 -10.35
C ASN A 266 -5.47 -2.88 -10.12
N ALA A 267 -5.51 -1.67 -10.68
CA ALA A 267 -4.44 -0.70 -10.53
C ALA A 267 -5.00 0.72 -10.31
N PHE A 268 -4.59 1.35 -9.22
CA PHE A 268 -4.92 2.75 -8.92
C PHE A 268 -3.68 3.62 -9.11
N PHE A 269 -3.76 4.62 -9.99
CA PHE A 269 -2.68 5.58 -10.20
C PHE A 269 -3.09 6.98 -9.74
N ALA A 270 -2.20 7.68 -9.05
CA ALA A 270 -2.50 9.05 -8.65
C ALA A 270 -1.30 9.98 -8.66
N VAL A 271 -1.57 11.27 -8.81
CA VAL A 271 -0.54 12.32 -8.84
C VAL A 271 -1.09 13.65 -8.36
N GLY A 272 -0.23 14.52 -7.82
CA GLY A 272 -0.61 15.89 -7.51
C GLY A 272 -0.76 16.74 -8.78
N ALA A 273 -1.79 17.58 -8.87
CA ALA A 273 -2.02 18.47 -10.02
C ALA A 273 -0.86 19.44 -10.29
N LEU A 274 -0.04 19.73 -9.28
CA LEU A 274 1.13 20.61 -9.32
C LEU A 274 2.45 19.82 -9.20
N ASP A 275 2.41 18.50 -9.38
CA ASP A 275 3.62 17.66 -9.43
C ASP A 275 4.27 17.80 -10.82
N HIS A 276 5.24 18.69 -10.93
CA HIS A 276 5.99 18.91 -12.17
C HIS A 276 6.99 17.79 -12.50
N THR A 277 7.22 16.85 -11.59
CA THR A 277 8.18 15.76 -11.80
C THR A 277 7.47 14.55 -12.38
N TYR A 278 6.36 14.14 -11.76
CA TYR A 278 5.66 12.89 -12.12
C TYR A 278 4.27 13.11 -12.71
N GLY A 279 3.80 14.36 -12.81
CA GLY A 279 2.50 14.71 -13.41
C GLY A 279 2.32 14.18 -14.83
N ALA A 280 3.37 14.23 -15.65
CA ALA A 280 3.35 13.67 -17.00
C ALA A 280 3.59 12.14 -17.04
N VAL A 281 4.16 11.57 -15.98
CA VAL A 281 4.52 10.14 -15.90
C VAL A 281 3.29 9.29 -15.56
N MET A 282 2.47 9.71 -14.60
CA MET A 282 1.34 8.90 -14.13
C MET A 282 0.30 8.56 -15.21
N PRO A 283 -0.10 9.47 -16.11
CA PRO A 283 -0.97 9.12 -17.24
C PRO A 283 -0.35 8.07 -18.18
N VAL A 284 0.97 8.14 -18.42
CA VAL A 284 1.69 7.17 -19.26
C VAL A 284 1.70 5.79 -18.61
N MET A 285 1.97 5.72 -17.30
CA MET A 285 1.97 4.47 -16.55
C MET A 285 0.58 3.84 -16.47
N ALA A 286 -0.46 4.64 -16.20
CA ALA A 286 -1.85 4.21 -16.22
C ALA A 286 -2.25 3.63 -17.59
N GLU A 287 -1.83 4.27 -18.70
CA GLU A 287 -2.16 3.80 -20.04
C GLU A 287 -1.41 2.52 -20.41
N ARG A 288 -0.15 2.38 -20.01
CA ARG A 288 0.59 1.12 -20.16
C ARG A 288 -0.10 -0.02 -19.41
N ALA A 289 -0.59 0.23 -18.18
CA ALA A 289 -1.33 -0.75 -17.39
C ALA A 289 -2.67 -1.13 -18.05
N ARG A 290 -3.44 -0.16 -18.56
CA ARG A 290 -4.68 -0.42 -19.33
C ARG A 290 -4.42 -1.27 -20.57
N THR A 291 -3.39 -0.90 -21.35
CA THR A 291 -3.01 -1.63 -22.56
C THR A 291 -2.61 -3.08 -22.25
N ALA A 292 -1.98 -3.32 -21.09
CA ALA A 292 -1.63 -4.66 -20.62
C ALA A 292 -2.84 -5.46 -20.09
N GLY A 293 -4.03 -4.83 -19.98
CA GLY A 293 -5.29 -5.47 -19.61
C GLY A 293 -5.70 -5.32 -18.15
N MET A 294 -5.05 -4.45 -17.38
CA MET A 294 -5.44 -4.14 -15.99
C MET A 294 -6.73 -3.30 -15.93
N HIS A 295 -7.48 -3.45 -14.85
CA HIS A 295 -8.56 -2.53 -14.48
C HIS A 295 -7.97 -1.30 -13.80
N VAL A 296 -8.01 -0.15 -14.49
CA VAL A 296 -7.28 1.06 -14.06
C VAL A 296 -8.22 2.16 -13.59
N ALA A 297 -8.00 2.64 -12.37
CA ALA A 297 -8.52 3.90 -11.86
C ALA A 297 -7.40 4.95 -11.76
N THR A 298 -7.73 6.22 -11.96
CA THR A 298 -6.76 7.32 -11.87
C THR A 298 -7.30 8.50 -11.10
N TRP A 299 -6.47 9.18 -10.31
CA TRP A 299 -6.84 10.41 -9.65
C TRP A 299 -5.74 11.49 -9.69
N VAL A 300 -6.13 12.72 -10.06
CA VAL A 300 -5.27 13.90 -9.98
C VAL A 300 -5.67 14.71 -8.75
N VAL A 301 -4.82 14.73 -7.72
CA VAL A 301 -5.07 15.41 -6.45
C VAL A 301 -5.02 16.93 -6.65
N PRO A 302 -6.13 17.67 -6.49
CA PRO A 302 -6.17 19.09 -6.77
C PRO A 302 -5.22 19.89 -5.86
N GLY A 303 -4.52 20.87 -6.44
CA GLY A 303 -3.66 21.81 -5.70
C GLY A 303 -2.45 21.21 -4.99
N ALA A 304 -2.17 19.91 -5.17
CA ALA A 304 -1.09 19.22 -4.46
C ALA A 304 0.14 19.01 -5.36
N ARG A 305 1.34 19.01 -4.75
CA ARG A 305 2.65 18.82 -5.41
C ARG A 305 3.18 17.41 -5.16
N HIS A 306 4.43 17.12 -5.51
CA HIS A 306 5.11 15.91 -5.04
C HIS A 306 5.40 15.97 -3.54
N SER A 307 4.44 15.59 -2.71
CA SER A 307 4.54 15.70 -1.25
C SER A 307 3.64 14.70 -0.54
N TRP A 308 3.83 14.57 0.77
CA TRP A 308 2.95 13.76 1.63
C TRP A 308 1.50 14.26 1.71
N ILE A 309 1.19 15.46 1.21
CA ILE A 309 -0.22 15.89 1.03
C ILE A 309 -0.87 15.11 -0.11
N THR A 310 -0.16 14.92 -1.22
CA THR A 310 -0.61 14.05 -2.32
C THR A 310 -0.63 12.60 -1.86
N ALA A 311 0.47 12.12 -1.27
CA ALA A 311 0.61 10.72 -0.88
C ALA A 311 -0.49 10.27 0.09
N ARG A 312 -0.74 11.03 1.18
CA ARG A 312 -1.78 10.66 2.16
C ARG A 312 -3.16 10.56 1.52
N ALA A 313 -3.51 11.54 0.67
CA ALA A 313 -4.83 11.62 0.08
C ALA A 313 -5.01 10.48 -0.93
N ALA A 314 -4.03 10.29 -1.80
CA ALA A 314 -4.07 9.29 -2.85
C ALA A 314 -4.00 7.85 -2.32
N LEU A 315 -3.16 7.58 -1.31
CA LEU A 315 -3.16 6.27 -0.66
C LEU A 315 -4.51 5.98 0.01
N ALA A 316 -5.09 6.96 0.71
CA ALA A 316 -6.42 6.79 1.30
C ALA A 316 -7.50 6.49 0.25
N ALA A 317 -7.52 7.25 -0.85
CA ALA A 317 -8.46 7.02 -1.95
C ALA A 317 -8.25 5.67 -2.66
N GLY A 318 -6.99 5.25 -2.84
CA GLY A 318 -6.67 3.95 -3.44
C GLY A 318 -7.06 2.76 -2.55
N LEU A 319 -6.82 2.87 -1.25
CA LEU A 319 -7.22 1.86 -0.25
C LEU A 319 -8.76 1.75 -0.18
N ASP A 320 -9.46 2.88 -0.15
CA ASP A 320 -10.92 2.92 -0.19
C ASP A 320 -11.48 2.30 -1.48
N TRP A 321 -10.92 2.68 -2.63
CA TRP A 321 -11.30 2.10 -3.93
C TRP A 321 -11.07 0.59 -3.99
N LEU A 322 -10.07 0.05 -3.27
CA LEU A 322 -9.81 -1.37 -3.22
C LEU A 322 -10.71 -2.14 -2.25
N GLN A 323 -11.27 -1.54 -1.18
CA GLN A 323 -12.12 -2.22 -0.20
C GLN A 323 -13.12 -3.21 -0.83
N PRO A 324 -13.99 -2.82 -1.78
CA PRO A 324 -14.91 -3.76 -2.40
C PRO A 324 -14.23 -4.78 -3.31
N ARG A 325 -13.11 -4.42 -3.94
CA ARG A 325 -12.37 -5.28 -4.89
C ARG A 325 -11.58 -6.39 -4.20
N ILE A 326 -11.25 -6.20 -2.93
CA ILE A 326 -10.59 -7.21 -2.06
C ILE A 326 -11.58 -7.91 -1.12
N GLY A 327 -12.90 -7.73 -1.33
CA GLY A 327 -13.95 -8.45 -0.61
C GLY A 327 -14.21 -7.96 0.81
N LEU A 328 -13.93 -6.70 1.12
CA LEU A 328 -14.13 -6.12 2.46
C LEU A 328 -15.26 -5.09 2.51
N GLY A 329 -15.45 -4.32 1.44
CA GLY A 329 -16.50 -3.31 1.32
C GLY A 329 -17.68 -3.77 0.47
N ALA A 330 -18.83 -3.13 0.65
CA ALA A 330 -19.98 -3.35 -0.23
C ALA A 330 -19.64 -2.92 -1.68
N PRO A 331 -20.07 -3.67 -2.71
CA PRO A 331 -19.81 -3.29 -4.10
C PRO A 331 -20.37 -1.89 -4.37
N GLU A 332 -19.64 -1.09 -5.16
CA GLU A 332 -20.13 0.21 -5.64
C GLU A 332 -21.50 0.02 -6.31
N ALA A 333 -22.49 0.81 -5.89
CA ALA A 333 -23.79 0.81 -6.56
C ALA A 333 -23.62 1.25 -8.03
N PRO A 334 -24.31 0.60 -8.98
CA PRO A 334 -24.15 0.84 -10.42
C PRO A 334 -24.51 2.26 -10.85
#